data_AF-A0AAE0AK81-F1
#
_entry.id   AF-A0AAE0AK81-F1
#
_cell.length_a   1.000
_cell.length_b   1.000
_cell.length_c   1.000
_cell.angle_alpha   90.00
_cell.angle_beta   90.00
_cell.angle_gamma   90.00
#
_symmetry.space_group_name_H-M   'P 1'
#
loop_
_entity.id
_entity.type
_entity.pdbx_description
1 polymer ?
#
loop_
_entity_poly.entity_id
_entity_poly.type
_entity_poly.pdbx_seq_one_letter_code
_entity_poly.pdbx_strand_id
1 'polypeptide(L)'
;MSTEVKLDKIQEIILNKFGIPKKMWIDKSEEERAAQILKILHNNRFVLLLDDLWDRLDLSKVRVSFSNNQNGFKIVFTTQSGEVCGQMEADARFKLNGLSKEAALNLFRQKVGEDILNSHH
;
A
#
# COMPACT_ATOMS: atom_id res chain seq x y z
N MET A 1 2.97 -20.42 -4.71
CA MET A 1 2.12 -20.55 -3.52
C MET A 1 1.46 -19.19 -3.32
N SER A 2 0.22 -19.01 -3.78
CA SER A 2 -0.49 -17.74 -3.61
C SER A 2 -0.69 -17.49 -2.13
N THR A 3 -0.13 -16.39 -1.62
CA THR A 3 -0.53 -15.84 -0.33
C THR A 3 -1.96 -15.33 -0.50
N GLU A 4 -2.93 -16.14 -0.06
CA GLU A 4 -4.32 -15.74 -0.02
C GLU A 4 -4.42 -14.48 0.84
N VAL A 5 -4.64 -13.35 0.19
CA VAL A 5 -4.80 -12.07 0.88
C VAL A 5 -6.06 -12.19 1.72
N LYS A 6 -5.87 -12.35 3.03
CA LYS A 6 -6.98 -12.50 3.97
C LYS A 6 -7.71 -11.17 4.09
N LEU A 7 -8.80 -11.04 3.35
CA LEU A 7 -9.68 -9.86 3.35
C LEU A 7 -10.07 -9.44 4.76
N ASP A 8 -10.33 -10.42 5.63
CA ASP A 8 -10.60 -10.20 7.05
C ASP A 8 -9.52 -9.35 7.74
N LYS A 9 -8.24 -9.68 7.52
CA LYS A 9 -7.11 -8.93 8.10
C LYS A 9 -7.02 -7.52 7.53
N ILE A 10 -7.30 -7.35 6.23
CA ILE A 10 -7.33 -6.01 5.61
C ILE A 10 -8.42 -5.15 6.25
N GLN A 11 -9.62 -5.71 6.41
CA GLN A 11 -10.73 -5.00 7.04
C GLN A 11 -10.41 -4.63 8.49
N GLU A 12 -9.83 -5.55 9.27
CA GLU A 12 -9.37 -5.28 10.63
C GLU A 12 -8.33 -4.15 10.67
N ILE A 13 -7.33 -4.18 9.80
CA ILE A 13 -6.29 -3.14 9.72
C ILE A 13 -6.91 -1.77 9.41
N ILE A 14 -7.84 -1.71 8.45
CA ILE A 14 -8.52 -0.47 8.08
C ILE A 14 -9.33 0.07 9.26
N LEU A 15 -10.17 -0.76 9.88
CA LEU A 15 -11.02 -0.36 11.01
C LEU A 15 -10.20 0.12 12.21
N ASN A 16 -9.09 -0.57 12.51
CA ASN A 16 -8.15 -0.17 13.56
C ASN A 16 -7.47 1.17 13.23
N LYS A 17 -7.04 1.40 11.98
CA LYS A 17 -6.45 2.68 11.56
C LYS A 17 -7.41 3.86 11.66
N PHE A 18 -8.71 3.63 11.46
CA PHE A 18 -9.75 4.64 11.68
C PHE A 18 -10.19 4.76 13.15
N GLY A 19 -9.55 4.03 14.07
CA GLY A 19 -9.84 4.09 15.50
C GLY A 19 -11.20 3.50 15.87
N ILE A 20 -11.79 2.64 15.03
CA ILE A 20 -13.07 2.00 15.32
C ILE A 20 -12.85 0.88 16.35
N PRO A 21 -13.45 0.96 17.55
CA PRO A 21 -13.25 -0.03 18.59
C PRO A 21 -13.61 -1.45 18.12
N LYS A 22 -12.75 -2.43 18.40
CA LYS A 22 -12.93 -3.84 17.98
C LYS A 22 -14.31 -4.41 18.32
N LYS A 23 -14.85 -4.06 19.49
CA LYS A 23 -16.21 -4.43 19.92
C LYS A 23 -17.34 -4.00 18.98
N MET A 24 -17.12 -3.05 18.08
CA MET A 24 -18.12 -2.58 17.12
C MET A 24 -18.20 -3.43 15.85
N TRP A 25 -17.23 -4.31 15.62
CA TRP A 25 -17.12 -5.07 14.37
C TRP A 25 -16.63 -6.52 14.54
N ILE A 26 -16.29 -6.95 15.75
CA ILE A 26 -15.84 -8.32 16.06
C ILE A 26 -16.87 -9.39 15.67
N ASP A 27 -18.15 -9.14 15.90
CA ASP A 27 -19.24 -10.10 15.62
C ASP A 27 -19.90 -9.85 14.25
N LYS A 28 -19.36 -8.93 13.46
CA LYS A 28 -19.93 -8.54 12.17
C LYS A 28 -19.44 -9.44 11.06
N SER A 29 -20.33 -9.73 10.10
CA SER A 29 -19.93 -10.42 8.88
C SER A 29 -18.90 -9.62 8.08
N GLU A 30 -18.23 -10.28 7.15
CA GLU A 30 -17.32 -9.61 6.22
C GLU A 30 -18.04 -8.53 5.40
N GLU A 31 -19.29 -8.77 4.99
CA GLU A 31 -20.15 -7.82 4.28
C GLU A 31 -20.44 -6.57 5.13
N GLU A 32 -20.81 -6.76 6.39
CA GLU A 32 -21.15 -5.66 7.29
C GLU A 32 -19.94 -4.79 7.61
N ARG A 33 -18.77 -5.42 7.81
CA ARG A 33 -17.49 -4.72 7.98
C ARG A 33 -17.12 -3.95 6.72
N ALA A 34 -17.25 -4.55 5.54
CA ALA A 34 -17.01 -3.89 4.27
C ALA A 34 -17.93 -2.66 4.08
N ALA A 35 -19.23 -2.78 4.36
CA ALA A 35 -20.17 -1.67 4.26
C ALA A 35 -19.82 -0.51 5.22
N GLN A 36 -19.40 -0.84 6.44
CA GLN A 36 -18.96 0.16 7.42
C GLN A 36 -17.68 0.88 6.99
N ILE A 37 -16.70 0.13 6.48
CA ILE A 37 -15.48 0.67 5.89
C ILE A 37 -15.86 1.61 4.74
N LEU A 38 -16.69 1.16 3.81
CA LEU A 38 -17.10 1.94 2.64
C LEU A 38 -17.73 3.28 3.04
N LYS A 39 -18.58 3.30 4.08
CA LYS A 39 -19.15 4.54 4.62
C LYS A 39 -18.09 5.49 5.19
N ILE A 40 -17.09 4.97 5.89
CA ILE A 40 -15.97 5.76 6.42
C ILE A 40 -15.13 6.33 5.28
N LEU A 41 -14.81 5.48 4.30
CA LEU A 41 -14.01 5.83 3.13
C LEU A 41 -14.74 6.85 2.22
N HIS A 42 -16.07 6.78 2.14
CA HIS A 42 -16.87 7.70 1.33
C HIS A 42 -16.84 9.14 1.85
N ASN A 43 -16.75 9.31 3.17
CA ASN A 43 -16.80 10.64 3.80
C ASN A 43 -15.40 11.26 4.02
N ASN A 44 -14.33 10.57 3.62
CA ASN A 44 -12.96 10.97 3.91
C ASN A 44 -12.08 10.91 2.66
N ARG A 45 -11.10 11.81 2.60
CA ARG A 45 -10.00 11.73 1.62
C ARG A 45 -8.86 10.92 2.25
N PHE A 46 -8.46 9.84 1.61
CA PHE A 46 -7.39 8.98 2.13
C PHE A 46 -6.51 8.44 1.00
N VAL A 47 -5.30 8.03 1.36
CA VAL A 47 -4.43 7.27 0.47
C VAL A 47 -4.24 5.88 1.06
N LEU A 48 -4.56 4.85 0.29
CA LEU A 48 -4.25 3.47 0.63
C LEU A 48 -2.90 3.12 0.01
N LEU A 49 -1.88 2.92 0.85
CA LEU A 49 -0.55 2.47 0.42
C LEU A 49 -0.43 0.96 0.62
N LEU A 50 -0.25 0.22 -0.47
CA LEU A 50 -0.02 -1.22 -0.48
C LEU A 50 1.44 -1.48 -0.81
N ASP A 51 2.23 -1.83 0.20
CA ASP A 51 3.67 -2.05 0.01
C ASP A 51 3.98 -3.51 -0.35
N ASP A 52 4.90 -3.69 -1.29
CA ASP A 52 5.49 -4.96 -1.73
C ASP A 52 4.47 -6.02 -2.19
N LEU A 53 3.71 -5.71 -3.24
CA LEU A 53 2.79 -6.66 -3.88
C LEU A 53 3.55 -7.68 -4.73
N TRP A 54 3.43 -8.96 -4.35
CA TRP A 54 4.05 -10.09 -5.06
C TRP A 54 3.14 -10.69 -6.14
N ASP A 55 1.82 -10.58 -5.99
CA ASP A 55 0.80 -11.09 -6.90
C ASP A 55 -0.31 -10.05 -7.12
N ARG A 56 -1.12 -10.22 -8.17
CA ARG A 56 -2.30 -9.38 -8.44
C ARG A 56 -3.27 -9.40 -7.25
N LEU A 57 -3.58 -8.22 -6.73
CA LEU A 57 -4.63 -8.04 -5.76
C LEU A 57 -5.93 -7.67 -6.46
N ASP A 58 -6.96 -8.50 -6.27
CA ASP A 58 -8.29 -8.19 -6.75
C ASP A 58 -8.98 -7.17 -5.82
N LEU A 59 -8.84 -5.89 -6.17
CA LEU A 59 -9.42 -4.78 -5.43
C LEU A 59 -10.95 -4.82 -5.40
N SER A 60 -11.60 -5.52 -6.35
CA SER A 60 -13.06 -5.70 -6.33
C SER A 60 -13.51 -6.57 -5.14
N LYS A 61 -12.66 -7.52 -4.70
CA LYS A 61 -12.92 -8.37 -3.52
C LYS A 61 -12.76 -7.64 -2.20
N VAL A 62 -12.03 -6.53 -2.20
CA VAL A 62 -12.00 -5.63 -1.04
C VAL A 62 -13.38 -4.97 -0.84
N ARG A 63 -14.33 -5.19 -1.77
CA ARG A 63 -15.73 -4.73 -1.75
C ARG A 63 -15.88 -3.22 -1.53
N VAL A 64 -14.79 -2.47 -1.73
CA VAL A 64 -14.83 -1.03 -1.86
C VAL A 64 -15.11 -0.78 -3.33
N SER A 65 -16.37 -0.52 -3.68
CA SER A 65 -16.72 -0.12 -5.04
C SER A 65 -16.12 1.26 -5.31
N PHE A 66 -15.00 1.28 -6.03
CA PHE A 66 -14.22 2.48 -6.37
C PHE A 66 -14.83 3.29 -7.53
N SER A 67 -16.09 3.03 -7.88
CA SER A 67 -16.70 3.40 -9.16
C SER A 67 -17.11 4.87 -9.28
N ASN A 68 -16.63 5.78 -8.43
CA ASN A 68 -16.95 7.18 -8.60
C ASN A 68 -15.74 8.07 -8.32
N ASN A 69 -15.22 8.69 -9.38
CA ASN A 69 -14.19 9.74 -9.38
C ASN A 69 -14.55 10.99 -8.54
N GLN A 70 -15.62 10.93 -7.75
CA GLN A 70 -16.06 12.00 -6.86
C GLN A 70 -15.49 11.89 -5.44
N ASN A 71 -14.94 10.72 -5.06
CA ASN A 71 -14.43 10.51 -3.72
C ASN A 71 -12.91 10.62 -3.74
N GLY A 72 -12.36 11.62 -3.03
CA GLY A 72 -10.96 12.01 -3.06
C GLY A 72 -9.98 11.03 -2.40
N PHE A 73 -10.10 9.74 -2.68
CA PHE A 73 -9.15 8.71 -2.28
C PHE A 73 -8.17 8.38 -3.41
N LYS A 74 -7.00 7.83 -3.06
CA LYS A 74 -6.02 7.29 -4.02
C LYS A 74 -5.47 5.97 -3.52
N ILE A 75 -5.18 5.05 -4.43
CA ILE A 75 -4.43 3.83 -4.12
C ILE A 75 -3.03 4.00 -4.70
N VAL A 76 -2.03 3.73 -3.87
CA VAL A 76 -0.63 3.68 -4.27
C VAL A 76 -0.14 2.31 -3.89
N PHE A 77 0.58 1.64 -4.78
CA PHE A 77 1.21 0.37 -4.45
C PHE A 77 2.66 0.33 -4.94
N THR A 78 3.45 -0.49 -4.28
CA THR A 78 4.81 -0.81 -4.70
C THR A 78 4.87 -2.30 -5.06
N THR A 79 5.67 -2.62 -6.07
CA THR A 79 5.93 -4.01 -6.46
C THR A 79 7.30 -4.09 -7.12
N GLN A 80 7.99 -5.21 -6.92
CA GLN A 80 9.25 -5.51 -7.59
C GLN A 80 9.03 -6.14 -8.97
N SER A 81 7.78 -6.52 -9.30
CA SER A 81 7.42 -7.15 -10.57
C SER A 81 6.73 -6.16 -11.51
N GLY A 82 7.36 -5.91 -12.66
CA GLY A 82 6.72 -5.14 -13.73
C GLY A 82 5.44 -5.80 -14.27
N GLU A 83 5.37 -7.13 -14.22
CA GLU A 83 4.18 -7.89 -14.60
C GLU A 83 3.01 -7.62 -13.64
N VAL A 84 3.26 -7.71 -12.33
CA VAL A 84 2.24 -7.41 -11.31
C VAL A 84 1.77 -5.97 -11.43
N CYS A 85 2.67 -5.02 -11.66
CA CYS A 85 2.30 -3.62 -11.92
C CYS A 85 1.37 -3.48 -13.14
N GLY A 86 1.61 -4.27 -14.19
CA GLY A 86 0.75 -4.35 -15.37
C GLY A 86 -0.63 -4.92 -15.06
N GLN A 87 -0.69 -6.04 -14.33
CA GLN A 87 -1.92 -6.74 -13.94
C GLN A 87 -2.83 -5.95 -12.98
N MET A 88 -2.26 -5.01 -12.24
CA MET A 88 -3.00 -4.10 -11.34
C MET A 88 -3.69 -2.94 -12.08
N GLU A 89 -3.44 -2.78 -13.39
CA GLU A 89 -4.10 -1.78 -14.26
C GLU A 89 -4.04 -0.35 -13.69
N ALA A 90 -2.93 0.01 -13.04
CA ALA A 90 -2.77 1.33 -12.43
C ALA A 90 -2.88 2.48 -13.46
N ASP A 91 -3.59 3.55 -13.09
CA ASP A 91 -3.74 4.77 -13.89
C ASP A 91 -2.38 5.43 -14.21
N ALA A 92 -1.47 5.40 -13.24
CA ALA A 92 -0.11 5.93 -13.36
C ALA A 92 0.90 4.89 -12.89
N ARG A 93 1.98 4.71 -13.66
CA ARG A 93 3.04 3.74 -13.37
C ARG A 93 4.38 4.46 -13.27
N PHE A 94 5.10 4.20 -12.17
CA PHE A 94 6.42 4.79 -11.92
C PHE A 94 7.45 3.67 -11.80
N LYS A 95 8.33 3.55 -12.79
CA LYS A 95 9.47 2.63 -12.70
C LYS A 95 10.60 3.33 -11.95
N LEU A 96 10.92 2.83 -10.76
CA LEU A 96 12.11 3.25 -10.04
C LEU A 96 13.33 2.60 -10.68
N ASN A 97 14.25 3.43 -11.17
CA ASN A 97 15.54 2.97 -11.65
C ASN A 97 16.54 2.97 -10.48
N GLY A 98 17.61 2.19 -10.63
CA GLY A 98 18.74 2.28 -9.71
C GLY A 98 19.29 3.70 -9.65
N LEU A 99 19.89 4.04 -8.51
CA LEU A 99 20.60 5.32 -8.37
C LEU A 99 21.71 5.43 -9.42
N SER A 100 21.97 6.65 -9.89
CA SER A 100 23.18 6.92 -10.67
C SER A 100 24.41 6.55 -9.84
N LYS A 101 25.55 6.28 -10.50
CA LYS A 101 26.81 5.96 -9.80
C LYS A 101 27.18 7.03 -8.76
N GLU A 102 26.97 8.30 -9.10
CA GLU A 102 27.20 9.43 -8.21
C GLU A 102 26.23 9.43 -7.02
N ALA A 103 24.92 9.27 -7.26
CA ALA A 103 23.93 9.22 -6.18
C ALA A 103 24.12 7.99 -5.27
N ALA A 104 24.49 6.84 -5.84
CA ALA A 104 24.82 5.63 -5.10
C ALA A 104 26.07 5.82 -4.23
N LEU A 105 27.12 6.45 -4.77
CA LEU A 105 28.33 6.77 -4.02
C LEU A 105 28.01 7.77 -2.89
N ASN A 106 27.24 8.82 -3.16
CA ASN A 106 26.84 9.79 -2.13
C ASN A 106 26.01 9.12 -1.02
N LEU A 107 25.08 8.23 -1.37
CA LEU A 107 24.32 7.46 -0.37
C LEU A 107 25.24 6.55 0.46
N PHE A 108 26.23 5.91 -0.18
CA PHE A 108 27.22 5.10 0.52
C PHE A 108 28.04 5.92 1.51
N ARG A 109 28.55 7.09 1.09
CA ARG A 109 29.29 8.02 1.97
C ARG A 109 28.46 8.46 3.17
N GLN A 110 27.19 8.82 2.95
CA GLN A 110 26.28 9.18 4.03
C GLN A 110 26.03 8.05 5.03
N LYS A 111 26.04 6.79 4.59
CA LYS A 111 25.76 5.63 5.46
C LYS A 111 26.98 5.15 6.23
N VAL A 112 28.16 5.18 5.61
CA VAL A 112 29.41 4.72 6.21
C VAL A 112 30.08 5.83 7.05
N GLY A 113 29.73 7.10 6.79
CA GLY A 113 30.36 8.26 7.41
C GLY A 113 31.62 8.67 6.66
N GLU A 114 31.84 9.98 6.55
CA GLU A 114 33.04 10.56 5.92
C GLU A 114 34.33 10.13 6.65
N ASP A 115 34.27 9.94 7.97
CA ASP A 115 35.43 9.65 8.81
C ASP A 115 36.09 8.30 8.48
N ILE A 116 35.30 7.27 8.12
CA ILE A 116 35.84 5.96 7.72
C ILE A 116 36.48 6.04 6.33
N LEU A 117 35.94 6.87 5.44
CA LEU A 117 36.44 7.05 4.07
C LEU A 117 37.73 7.87 4.00
N ASN A 118 37.92 8.75 4.99
CA ASN A 118 39.11 9.59 5.14
C ASN A 118 40.18 8.95 6.04
N SER A 119 39.97 7.73 6.55
CA SER A 119 40.87 7.06 7.50
C SER A 119 42.15 6.45 6.89
N HIS A 120 42.41 6.69 5.60
CA HIS A 120 43.67 6.36 4.95
C HIS A 120 44.43 7.62 4.52
N HIS A 121 45.08 8.27 5.48
CA HIS A 121 46.30 9.04 5.27
C HIS A 121 47.21 8.98 6.49
#